data_AF-A0A2E5C9G2-F1
#
_entry.id   AF-A0A2E5C9G2-F1
#
_cell.length_a   1.000
_cell.length_b   1.000
_cell.length_c   1.000
_cell.angle_alpha   90.00
_cell.angle_beta   90.00
_cell.angle_gamma   90.00
#
_symmetry.space_group_name_H-M   'P 1'
#
loop_
_entity.id
_entity.type
_entity.pdbx_description
1 polymer ?
#
loop_
_entity_poly.entity_id
_entity_poly.type
_entity_poly.pdbx_seq_one_letter_code
_entity_poly.pdbx_strand_id
1 'polypeptide(L)'
;MKVNLNRDVVYFMDGESLVITDLNADAQVYKVSGALAKFSYELFQGESTFQELSERFEKDEIEQVRKFLQDLQSLALVKLVESKD
;
A
#
# COMPACT_ATOMS: atom_id res chain seq x y z
N MET A 1 -10.60 6.36 2.49
CA MET A 1 -9.91 6.01 1.21
C MET A 1 -9.81 4.49 1.11
N LYS A 2 -10.10 3.92 -0.06
CA LYS A 2 -9.91 2.49 -0.37
C LYS A 2 -8.80 2.32 -1.41
N VAL A 3 -8.09 1.19 -1.35
CA VAL A 3 -7.02 0.84 -2.29
C VAL A 3 -7.47 -0.37 -3.11
N ASN A 4 -7.50 -0.24 -4.43
CA ASN A 4 -7.73 -1.37 -5.33
C ASN A 4 -6.42 -1.69 -6.04
N LEU A 5 -5.90 -2.90 -5.85
CA LEU A 5 -4.73 -3.38 -6.58
C LEU A 5 -5.10 -3.70 -8.03
N ASN A 6 -4.16 -3.48 -8.94
CA ASN A 6 -4.30 -3.94 -10.32
C ASN A 6 -4.24 -5.48 -10.36
N ARG A 7 -4.88 -6.10 -11.37
CA ARG A 7 -5.08 -7.57 -11.44
C ARG A 7 -3.77 -8.35 -11.50
N ASP A 8 -2.74 -7.73 -12.05
CA ASP A 8 -1.44 -8.35 -12.29
C ASP A 8 -0.42 -7.98 -11.20
N VAL A 9 -0.86 -7.25 -10.17
CA VAL A 9 -0.02 -6.89 -9.02
C VAL A 9 -0.12 -7.98 -7.97
N VAL A 10 1.03 -8.53 -7.60
CA VAL A 10 1.19 -9.45 -6.47
C VAL A 10 1.89 -8.73 -5.34
N TYR A 11 1.44 -8.97 -4.12
CA TYR A 11 2.09 -8.45 -2.92
C TYR A 11 2.14 -9.51 -1.83
N PHE A 12 3.22 -9.52 -1.04
CA PHE A 12 3.39 -10.45 0.07
C PHE A 12 4.38 -9.90 1.10
N MET A 13 4.32 -10.42 2.32
CA MET A 13 5.30 -10.11 3.36
C MET A 13 6.51 -11.05 3.26
N ASP A 14 7.70 -10.47 3.23
CA ASP A 14 9.00 -11.13 3.34
C ASP A 14 9.70 -10.63 4.62
N GLY A 15 9.49 -11.36 5.71
CA GLY A 15 9.89 -10.92 7.05
C GLY A 15 9.14 -9.65 7.47
N GLU A 16 9.88 -8.59 7.80
CA GLU A 16 9.32 -7.27 8.16
C GLU A 16 9.12 -6.34 6.96
N SER A 17 9.25 -6.88 5.75
CA SER A 17 9.12 -6.10 4.52
C SER A 17 7.91 -6.52 3.70
N LEU A 18 7.23 -5.55 3.12
CA LEU A 18 6.21 -5.74 2.11
C LEU A 18 6.88 -5.70 0.73
N VAL A 19 6.68 -6.75 -0.04
CA VAL A 19 7.12 -6.86 -1.43
C VAL A 19 5.91 -6.68 -2.34
N ILE A 20 6.03 -5.86 -3.39
CA ILE A 20 5.00 -5.58 -4.39
C ILE A 20 5.63 -5.71 -5.77
N THR A 21 5.00 -6.44 -6.68
CA THR A 21 5.50 -6.62 -8.04
C THR A 21 4.35 -6.66 -9.05
N ASP A 22 4.57 -6.10 -10.24
CA ASP A 22 3.69 -6.22 -11.38
C ASP A 22 4.18 -7.36 -12.28
N LEU A 23 3.32 -8.35 -12.54
CA LEU A 23 3.65 -9.51 -13.36
C LEU A 23 3.74 -9.19 -14.86
N ASN A 24 3.21 -8.04 -15.31
CA ASN A 24 3.16 -7.66 -16.73
C ASN A 24 4.20 -6.62 -17.14
N ALA A 25 4.66 -5.77 -16.22
CA ALA A 25 5.61 -4.70 -16.48
C ALA A 25 7.01 -5.10 -16.01
N ASP A 26 7.94 -5.37 -16.95
CA ASP A 26 9.39 -5.58 -16.73
C ASP A 26 9.77 -5.91 -15.28
N ALA A 27 9.21 -7.01 -14.75
CA ALA A 27 9.08 -7.40 -13.35
C ALA A 27 9.79 -6.49 -12.32
N GLN A 28 9.27 -5.27 -12.11
CA GLN A 28 9.83 -4.39 -11.08
C GLN A 28 9.34 -4.82 -9.71
N VAL A 29 10.28 -4.91 -8.76
CA VAL A 29 10.00 -5.31 -7.38
C VAL A 29 10.18 -4.11 -6.46
N TYR A 30 9.11 -3.74 -5.79
CA TYR A 30 9.08 -2.68 -4.78
C TYR A 30 9.10 -3.32 -3.41
N LYS A 31 10.02 -2.86 -2.55
CA LYS A 31 10.16 -3.37 -1.18
C LYS A 31 10.12 -2.20 -0.20
N VAL A 32 9.22 -2.27 0.76
CA VAL A 32 9.14 -1.33 1.90
C VAL A 32 9.19 -2.11 3.21
N SER A 33 9.69 -1.51 4.29
CA SER A 33 9.93 -2.20 5.56
C SER A 33 9.31 -1.49 6.75
N GLY A 34 9.23 -2.19 7.88
CA GLY A 34 8.85 -1.59 9.17
C GLY A 34 7.37 -1.25 9.27
N ALA A 35 7.06 -0.09 9.88
CA ALA A 35 5.70 0.37 10.10
C ALA A 35 4.92 0.57 8.78
N LEU A 36 5.57 1.14 7.77
CA LEU A 36 5.01 1.35 6.42
C LEU A 36 4.58 0.03 5.76
N ALA A 37 5.37 -1.03 5.93
CA ALA A 37 5.06 -2.36 5.40
C ALA A 37 3.80 -2.95 6.04
N LYS A 38 3.74 -2.93 7.38
CA LYS A 38 2.59 -3.45 8.14
C LYS A 38 1.31 -2.68 7.81
N PHE A 39 1.38 -1.34 7.83
CA PHE A 39 0.25 -0.49 7.48
C PHE A 39 -0.27 -0.81 6.08
N SER A 40 0.63 -0.81 5.08
CA SER A 40 0.23 -0.99 3.70
C SER A 40 -0.33 -2.39 3.45
N TYR A 41 0.23 -3.41 4.11
CA TYR A 41 -0.27 -4.78 4.01
C TYR A 41 -1.68 -4.92 4.60
N GLU A 42 -1.92 -4.42 5.82
CA GLU A 42 -3.26 -4.44 6.45
C GLU A 42 -4.29 -3.70 5.57
N LEU A 43 -3.89 -2.57 4.98
CA LEU A 43 -4.73 -1.80 4.06
C LEU A 43 -5.06 -2.58 2.77
N PHE A 44 -4.09 -3.32 2.21
CA PHE A 44 -4.26 -4.08 0.98
C PHE A 44 -5.12 -5.35 1.15
N GLN A 45 -5.06 -5.97 2.33
CA GLN A 45 -5.96 -7.08 2.68
C GLN A 45 -7.42 -6.61 2.79
N GLY A 46 -7.66 -5.31 2.96
CA GLY A 46 -9.00 -4.74 3.08
C GLY A 46 -9.67 -5.02 4.43
N GLU A 47 -8.91 -5.50 5.42
CA GLU A 47 -9.38 -5.76 6.78
C GLU A 47 -9.57 -4.47 7.59
N SER A 48 -8.98 -3.36 7.14
CA SER A 48 -9.09 -2.06 7.78
C SER A 48 -9.09 -0.93 6.75
N THR A 49 -9.74 0.17 7.09
CA THR A 49 -9.71 1.39 6.29
C THR A 49 -8.44 2.20 6.57
N PHE A 50 -8.06 3.07 5.62
CA PHE A 50 -6.94 4.00 5.84
C PHE A 50 -7.13 4.85 7.09
N GLN A 51 -8.37 5.24 7.40
CA GLN A 51 -8.68 6.07 8.56
C GLN A 51 -8.47 5.31 9.88
N GLU A 52 -9.01 4.09 9.99
CA GLU A 52 -8.82 3.23 11.17
C GLU A 52 -7.34 2.91 11.40
N LEU A 53 -6.59 2.62 10.33
CA LEU A 53 -5.14 2.42 10.44
C LEU A 53 -4.43 3.70 10.85
N SER A 54 -4.82 4.86 10.32
CA SER A 54 -4.18 6.14 10.67
C SER A 54 -4.26 6.50 12.15
N GLU A 55 -5.24 5.98 12.90
CA GLU A 55 -5.35 6.23 14.34
C GLU A 55 -4.28 5.50 15.17
N ARG A 56 -3.61 4.50 14.59
CA ARG A 56 -2.64 3.62 15.28
C ARG A 56 -1.17 4.00 15.03
N PHE A 57 -0.91 5.03 14.21
CA PHE A 57 0.42 5.38 13.72
C PHE A 57 0.73 6.86 13.93
N GLU A 58 2.01 7.21 13.92
CA GLU A 58 2.44 8.60 14.04
C GLU A 58 2.13 9.40 12.75
N LYS A 59 2.01 10.73 12.88
CA LYS A 59 1.57 11.59 11.77
C LYS A 59 2.51 11.52 10.57
N ASP A 60 3.81 11.47 10.81
CA ASP A 60 4.85 11.34 9.79
C ASP A 60 4.79 9.97 9.10
N GLU A 61 4.50 8.89 9.83
CA GLU A 61 4.28 7.56 9.25
C GLU A 61 3.06 7.57 8.30
N ILE A 62 1.96 8.21 8.69
CA ILE A 62 0.77 8.34 7.85
C ILE A 62 1.07 9.14 6.58
N GLU A 63 1.87 10.21 6.69
CA GLU A 63 2.32 10.99 5.53
C GLU A 63 3.22 10.15 4.59
N GLN A 64 4.09 9.30 5.14
CA GLN A 64 4.90 8.36 4.36
C GLN A 64 4.02 7.34 3.63
N VAL A 65 3.03 6.76 4.31
CA VAL A 65 2.08 5.83 3.68
C VAL A 65 1.33 6.54 2.54
N ARG A 66 0.85 7.76 2.76
CA ARG A 66 0.12 8.50 1.72
C ARG A 66 0.98 8.74 0.48
N LYS A 67 2.23 9.17 0.66
CA LYS A 67 3.18 9.34 -0.45
C LYS A 67 3.45 8.03 -1.16
N PHE A 68 3.71 6.97 -0.41
CA PHE A 68 3.93 5.64 -0.96
C PHE A 68 2.74 5.16 -1.81
N LEU A 69 1.51 5.31 -1.31
CA LEU A 69 0.30 4.96 -2.06
C LEU A 69 0.13 5.78 -3.35
N GLN A 70 0.52 7.06 -3.34
CA GLN A 70 0.53 7.92 -4.52
C GLN A 70 1.60 7.48 -5.52
N ASP A 71 2.78 7.07 -5.06
CA ASP A 71 3.84 6.55 -5.92
C ASP A 71 3.37 5.26 -6.61
N LEU A 72 2.79 4.32 -5.86
CA LEU A 72 2.19 3.11 -6.43
C LEU A 72 1.07 3.42 -7.43
N GLN A 73 0.27 4.47 -7.19
CA GLN A 73 -0.77 4.90 -8.13
C GLN A 73 -0.17 5.49 -9.42
N SER A 74 0.91 6.25 -9.31
CA SER A 74 1.62 6.83 -10.48
C SER A 74 2.23 5.74 -11.37
N LEU A 75 2.57 4.60 -10.77
CA LEU A 75 3.07 3.40 -11.43
C LEU A 75 1.96 2.46 -11.93
N ALA A 76 0.69 2.85 -11.81
CA ALA A 76 -0.47 2.03 -12.17
C ALA A 76 -0.57 0.68 -11.41
N LEU A 77 0.10 0.54 -10.27
CA LEU A 77 0.05 -0.65 -9.42
C LEU A 77 -1.23 -0.69 -8.57
N VAL A 78 -1.68 0.48 -8.13
CA VAL A 78 -2.91 0.63 -7.36
C VAL A 78 -3.80 1.73 -7.93
N LYS A 79 -5.09 1.64 -7.64
CA LYS A 79 -6.06 2.70 -7.82
C LYS A 79 -6.56 3.15 -6.46
N LEU A 80 -6.28 4.39 -6.10
CA LEU A 80 -6.82 5.02 -4.90
C LEU A 80 -8.24 5.49 -5.18
N VAL A 81 -9.18 5.10 -4.33
CA VAL A 81 -10.57 5.53 -4.39
C VAL A 81 -10.87 6.33 -3.14
N GLU A 82 -11.14 7.62 -3.31
CA GLU A 82 -11.63 8.44 -2.20
C GLU A 82 -13.03 7.96 -1.81
N SER A 83 -13.20 7.63 -0.54
CA SER A 83 -14.54 7.40 0.01
C SER A 83 -15.07 8.77 0.37
N LYS A 84 -16.24 9.13 -0.19
CA LYS A 84 -17.02 10.27 0.27
C LYS A 84 -17.78 9.83 1.53
N ASP A 85 -17.05 9.55 2.60
CA ASP A 85 -17.65 9.49 3.93
C ASP A 85 -17.55 10.87 4.58
#